data_AF-A0A2E9J1G9-F1
#
_entry.id   AF-A0A2E9J1G9-F1
#
_cell.length_a   1.000
_cell.length_b   1.000
_cell.length_c   1.000
_cell.angle_alpha   90.00
_cell.angle_beta   90.00
_cell.angle_gamma   90.00
#
_symmetry.space_group_name_H-M   'P 1'
#
loop_
_entity.id
_entity.type
_entity.pdbx_description
1 polymer ?
#
loop_
_entity_poly.entity_id
_entity_poly.type
_entity_poly.pdbx_seq_one_letter_code
_entity_poly.pdbx_strand_id
1 'polypeptide(L)'
;MARRPLLEFEKPLIELEQQIEQIRQLARDSEVDVSQQLLQLETLAARRREEIFQNLTPAQKIQVARHPHRPSTLDFIQMFCDDWVELHGDRRGSDDQALVGGIGRLGNRSVMLLGHQKGRDTKENVARNFGMATPGGYRKALRLMEHADRFGLPILSFIDTPGAYAGLLAEEQGQGEAIAVNLREMFRLRVPIIATVIGEGGSGGALGIGVADRLLMFEHSVYTVASPEACASILWRDAAKAPEAASALRITGQDLLGLGVVDEVLPEPSGGNNWAPLEAGATLREALERNLSELGALPQQELRDQRYQKFRVMGRFLDPTSSEGDSAS
;
A
#
# COMPACT_ATOMS: atom_id res chain seq x y z
N MET A 1 10.04 -25.81 -6.02
CA MET A 1 9.47 -24.50 -5.63
C MET A 1 8.23 -24.25 -6.48
N ALA A 2 7.13 -23.78 -5.88
CA ALA A 2 5.96 -23.36 -6.65
C ALA A 2 6.39 -22.32 -7.69
N ARG A 3 5.87 -22.42 -8.93
CA ARG A 3 6.22 -21.50 -10.03
C ARG A 3 5.87 -20.06 -9.62
N ARG A 4 6.88 -19.28 -9.24
CA ARG A 4 6.76 -17.85 -8.97
C ARG A 4 6.20 -17.17 -10.22
N PRO A 5 5.15 -16.32 -10.11
CA PRO A 5 4.70 -15.50 -11.22
C PRO A 5 5.89 -14.67 -11.74
N LEU A 6 6.21 -14.81 -13.02
CA LEU A 6 7.42 -14.23 -13.60
C LEU A 6 7.11 -12.80 -14.06
N LEU A 7 7.82 -11.82 -13.51
CA LEU A 7 7.82 -10.47 -14.07
C LEU A 7 8.84 -10.42 -15.21
N GLU A 8 8.49 -9.76 -16.32
CA GLU A 8 9.30 -9.82 -17.54
C GLU A 8 10.72 -9.25 -17.33
N PHE A 9 10.84 -8.19 -16.54
CA PHE A 9 12.13 -7.57 -16.25
C PHE A 9 13.02 -8.40 -15.31
N GLU A 10 12.47 -9.43 -14.66
CA GLU A 10 13.24 -10.36 -13.81
C GLU A 10 13.87 -11.51 -14.63
N LYS A 11 13.56 -11.66 -15.93
CA LYS A 11 14.06 -12.77 -16.78
C LYS A 11 15.57 -13.03 -16.63
N PRO A 12 16.47 -12.03 -16.69
CA PRO A 12 17.91 -12.27 -16.55
C PRO A 12 18.32 -12.82 -15.17
N LEU A 13 17.58 -12.46 -14.12
CA LEU A 13 17.82 -12.96 -12.77
C LEU A 13 17.34 -14.41 -12.62
N ILE A 14 16.18 -14.73 -13.19
CA ILE A 14 15.60 -16.07 -13.14
C ILE A 14 16.50 -17.08 -13.85
N GLU A 15 17.09 -16.73 -14.99
CA GLU A 15 18.04 -17.59 -15.70
C GLU A 15 19.25 -17.93 -14.81
N LEU A 16 19.77 -16.95 -14.06
CA LEU A 16 20.85 -17.17 -13.09
C LEU A 16 20.39 -18.05 -11.92
N GLU A 17 19.19 -17.82 -11.37
CA GLU A 17 18.63 -18.63 -10.27
C GLU A 17 18.40 -20.09 -10.70
N GLN A 18 17.97 -20.32 -11.95
CA GLN A 18 17.82 -21.66 -12.52
C GLN A 18 19.18 -22.35 -12.69
N GLN A 19 20.21 -21.63 -13.14
CA GLN A 19 21.58 -22.18 -13.22
C GLN A 19 22.11 -22.55 -11.83
N ILE A 20 21.90 -21.70 -10.82
CA ILE A 20 22.29 -21.98 -9.43
C ILE A 20 21.60 -23.25 -8.94
N GLU A 21 20.30 -23.39 -9.18
CA GLU A 21 19.55 -24.57 -8.74
C GLU A 21 19.98 -25.85 -9.47
N GLN A 22 20.27 -25.78 -10.77
CA GLN A 22 20.83 -26.90 -11.53
C GLN A 22 22.19 -27.35 -10.97
N ILE A 23 23.09 -26.41 -10.69
CA ILE A 23 24.41 -26.72 -10.11
C ILE A 23 24.25 -27.31 -8.70
N ARG A 24 23.34 -26.77 -7.88
CA ARG A 24 23.02 -27.35 -6.55
C ARG A 24 22.50 -28.77 -6.65
N GLN A 25 21.69 -29.10 -7.66
CA GLN A 25 21.19 -30.45 -7.88
C GLN A 25 22.32 -31.39 -8.31
N LEU A 26 23.14 -30.99 -9.28
CA LEU A 26 24.31 -31.76 -9.72
C LEU A 26 25.31 -32.04 -8.58
N ALA A 27 25.50 -31.07 -7.68
CA ALA A 27 26.36 -31.22 -6.50
C ALA A 27 25.82 -32.20 -5.46
N ARG A 28 24.49 -32.39 -5.40
CA ARG A 28 23.90 -33.41 -4.52
C ARG A 28 24.10 -34.82 -5.08
N ASP A 29 24.12 -34.94 -6.40
CA ASP A 29 24.23 -36.21 -7.12
C ASP A 29 25.67 -36.61 -7.46
N SER A 30 26.67 -35.74 -7.21
CA SER A 30 28.09 -35.98 -7.51
C SER A 30 29.00 -35.57 -6.34
N GLU A 31 30.15 -36.23 -6.18
CA GLU A 31 31.19 -35.85 -5.17
C GLU A 31 32.02 -34.62 -5.59
N VAL A 32 31.53 -33.80 -6.54
CA VAL A 32 32.26 -32.64 -7.06
C VAL A 32 32.01 -31.42 -6.17
N ASP A 33 33.09 -30.81 -5.66
CA ASP A 33 33.00 -29.55 -4.93
C ASP A 33 32.72 -28.39 -5.89
N VAL A 34 31.49 -27.86 -5.83
CA VAL A 34 31.05 -26.69 -6.59
C VAL A 34 30.84 -25.45 -5.70
N SER A 35 31.27 -25.49 -4.43
CA SER A 35 30.94 -24.47 -3.43
C SER A 35 31.39 -23.08 -3.86
N GLN A 36 32.59 -22.97 -4.45
CA GLN A 36 33.12 -21.70 -4.95
C GLN A 36 32.32 -21.15 -6.14
N GLN A 37 31.92 -22.02 -7.07
CA GLN A 37 31.13 -21.62 -8.24
C GLN A 37 29.72 -21.20 -7.84
N LEU A 38 29.10 -21.91 -6.88
CA LEU A 38 27.82 -21.52 -6.30
C LEU A 38 27.88 -20.16 -5.63
N LEU A 39 28.89 -19.92 -4.78
CA LEU A 39 29.07 -18.63 -4.12
C LEU A 39 29.22 -17.48 -5.13
N GLN A 40 29.97 -17.69 -6.22
CA GLN A 40 30.13 -16.70 -7.29
C GLN A 40 28.80 -16.39 -7.98
N LEU A 41 28.03 -17.41 -8.34
CA LEU A 41 26.73 -17.24 -9.01
C LEU A 41 25.69 -16.61 -8.09
N GLU A 42 25.64 -17.01 -6.82
CA GLU A 42 24.75 -16.41 -5.81
C GLU A 42 25.08 -14.93 -5.58
N THR A 43 26.36 -14.58 -5.51
CA THR A 43 26.81 -13.19 -5.41
C THR A 43 26.42 -12.38 -6.64
N LEU A 44 26.59 -12.95 -7.84
CA LEU A 44 26.18 -12.32 -9.08
C LEU A 44 24.66 -12.12 -9.14
N ALA A 45 23.87 -13.13 -8.77
CA ALA A 45 22.42 -13.05 -8.72
C ALA A 45 21.93 -11.99 -7.73
N ALA A 46 22.52 -11.92 -6.53
CA ALA A 46 22.18 -10.90 -5.54
C ALA A 46 22.45 -9.48 -6.07
N ARG A 47 23.62 -9.25 -6.67
CA ARG A 47 23.97 -7.95 -7.28
C ARG A 47 23.03 -7.61 -8.44
N ARG A 48 22.71 -8.57 -9.31
CA ARG A 48 21.78 -8.35 -10.43
C ARG A 48 20.38 -8.02 -9.94
N ARG A 49 19.90 -8.67 -8.89
CA ARG A 49 18.61 -8.36 -8.27
C ARG A 49 18.59 -6.93 -7.76
N GLU A 50 19.63 -6.51 -7.06
CA GLU A 50 19.77 -5.14 -6.57
C GLU A 50 19.80 -4.12 -7.72
N GLU A 51 20.60 -4.36 -8.76
CA GLU A 51 20.67 -3.49 -9.95
C GLU A 51 19.31 -3.34 -10.65
N ILE A 52 18.53 -4.42 -10.76
CA ILE A 52 17.18 -4.41 -11.36
C ILE A 52 16.21 -3.60 -10.50
N PHE A 53 16.14 -3.91 -9.20
CA PHE A 53 15.12 -3.34 -8.30
C PHE A 53 15.39 -1.87 -7.95
N GLN A 54 16.65 -1.42 -7.96
CA GLN A 54 17.01 0.00 -7.80
C GLN A 54 16.59 0.87 -9.01
N ASN A 55 16.44 0.28 -10.20
CA ASN A 55 16.21 1.01 -11.44
C ASN A 55 14.84 0.74 -12.07
N LEU A 56 13.86 0.33 -11.26
CA LEU A 56 12.51 0.06 -11.75
C LEU A 56 11.84 1.34 -12.26
N THR A 57 11.34 1.26 -13.49
CA THR A 57 10.44 2.27 -14.06
C THR A 57 9.09 2.28 -13.32
N PRO A 58 8.30 3.37 -13.40
CA PRO A 58 6.96 3.42 -12.80
C PRO A 58 6.06 2.25 -13.23
N ALA A 59 6.12 1.86 -14.51
CA ALA A 59 5.37 0.73 -15.04
C ALA A 59 5.79 -0.61 -14.41
N GLN A 60 7.09 -0.81 -14.18
CA GLN A 60 7.60 -2.01 -13.51
C GLN A 60 7.24 -2.01 -12.02
N LYS A 61 7.27 -0.85 -11.34
CA LYS A 61 6.78 -0.73 -9.96
C LYS A 61 5.31 -1.14 -9.84
N ILE A 62 4.43 -0.77 -10.78
CA ILE A 62 3.04 -1.27 -10.82
C ILE A 62 2.99 -2.81 -10.84
N GLN A 63 3.83 -3.45 -11.66
CA GLN A 63 3.87 -4.91 -11.73
C GLN A 63 4.29 -5.54 -10.39
N VAL A 64 5.24 -4.92 -9.68
CA VAL A 64 5.64 -5.34 -8.32
C VAL A 64 4.50 -5.10 -7.31
N ALA A 65 3.83 -3.93 -7.36
CA ALA A 65 2.68 -3.62 -6.52
C ALA A 65 1.50 -4.61 -6.71
N ARG A 66 1.33 -5.10 -7.94
CA ARG A 66 0.30 -6.08 -8.34
C ARG A 66 0.74 -7.53 -8.19
N HIS A 67 1.95 -7.79 -7.67
CA HIS A 67 2.47 -9.14 -7.63
C HIS A 67 1.58 -10.05 -6.75
N PRO A 68 1.15 -11.24 -7.22
CA PRO A 68 0.19 -12.09 -6.49
C PRO A 68 0.66 -12.57 -5.11
N HIS A 69 1.99 -12.58 -4.88
CA HIS A 69 2.59 -12.92 -3.59
C HIS A 69 3.06 -11.71 -2.79
N ARG A 70 2.69 -10.49 -3.19
CA ARG A 70 2.95 -9.31 -2.36
C ARG A 70 2.13 -9.45 -1.05
N PRO A 71 2.74 -9.24 0.13
CA PRO A 71 2.04 -9.38 1.39
C PRO A 71 0.82 -8.46 1.46
N SER A 72 -0.32 -9.05 1.82
CA SER A 72 -1.60 -8.38 2.01
C SER A 72 -1.78 -7.91 3.46
N THR A 73 -2.87 -7.20 3.74
CA THR A 73 -3.18 -6.67 5.09
C THR A 73 -3.07 -7.73 6.20
N LEU A 74 -3.72 -8.88 6.04
CA LEU A 74 -3.69 -9.96 7.03
C LEU A 74 -2.30 -10.58 7.18
N ASP A 75 -1.47 -10.54 6.13
CA ASP A 75 -0.09 -11.06 6.20
C ASP A 75 0.77 -10.18 7.10
N PHE A 76 0.67 -8.85 6.95
CA PHE A 76 1.36 -7.91 7.82
C PHE A 76 0.86 -7.99 9.27
N ILE A 77 -0.46 -8.06 9.46
CA ILE A 77 -1.05 -8.26 10.79
C ILE A 77 -0.48 -9.52 11.44
N GLN A 78 -0.41 -10.63 10.72
CA GLN A 78 0.15 -11.89 11.24
C GLN A 78 1.64 -11.79 11.60
N MET A 79 2.41 -10.95 10.90
CA MET A 79 3.86 -10.81 11.14
C MET A 79 4.22 -10.05 12.41
N PHE A 80 3.42 -9.06 12.82
CA PHE A 80 3.81 -8.16 13.91
C PHE A 80 2.72 -7.83 14.93
N CYS A 81 1.47 -8.27 14.73
CA CYS A 81 0.36 -7.95 15.62
C CYS A 81 0.08 -9.13 16.55
N ASP A 82 0.16 -8.86 17.85
CA ASP A 82 -0.26 -9.81 18.88
C ASP A 82 -1.75 -9.66 19.17
N ASP A 83 -2.37 -10.70 19.75
CA ASP A 83 -3.74 -10.65 20.30
C ASP A 83 -4.80 -10.16 19.29
N TRP A 84 -4.63 -10.50 18.01
CA TRP A 84 -5.52 -10.09 16.92
C TRP A 84 -6.94 -10.67 17.05
N VAL A 85 -7.93 -9.79 16.98
CA VAL A 85 -9.35 -10.13 16.94
C VAL A 85 -10.01 -9.36 15.78
N GLU A 86 -10.38 -10.09 14.73
CA GLU A 86 -11.11 -9.53 13.60
C GLU A 86 -12.56 -9.18 13.99
N LEU A 87 -13.04 -8.03 13.50
CA LEU A 87 -14.36 -7.49 13.81
C LEU A 87 -15.18 -7.29 12.52
N HIS A 88 -16.26 -8.04 12.42
CA HIS A 88 -17.06 -8.12 11.19
C HIS A 88 -18.25 -7.14 11.15
N GLY A 89 -18.69 -6.85 9.93
CA GLY A 89 -19.98 -6.21 9.61
C GLY A 89 -20.01 -4.68 9.73
N ASP A 90 -20.89 -4.05 8.96
CA ASP A 90 -21.17 -2.61 8.96
C ASP A 90 -22.38 -2.20 9.81
N ARG A 91 -23.08 -3.17 10.40
CA ARG A 91 -24.37 -3.01 11.13
C ARG A 91 -25.53 -2.52 10.25
N ARG A 92 -25.40 -2.61 8.92
CA ARG A 92 -26.41 -2.29 7.91
C ARG A 92 -26.68 -3.44 6.94
N GLY A 93 -26.09 -4.60 7.18
CA GLY A 93 -26.38 -5.85 6.46
C GLY A 93 -25.24 -6.34 5.57
N SER A 94 -24.06 -5.74 5.62
CA SER A 94 -22.90 -6.16 4.85
C SER A 94 -21.69 -6.44 5.74
N ASP A 95 -20.99 -7.55 5.48
CA ASP A 95 -19.61 -7.78 5.94
C ASP A 95 -18.71 -7.98 4.73
N ASP A 96 -18.23 -6.86 4.18
CA ASP A 96 -17.42 -6.85 2.98
C ASP A 96 -16.05 -7.49 3.21
N GLN A 97 -15.75 -8.55 2.47
CA GLN A 97 -14.50 -9.32 2.59
C GLN A 97 -13.29 -8.62 1.94
N ALA A 98 -13.53 -7.59 1.12
CA ALA A 98 -12.48 -6.78 0.50
C ALA A 98 -11.84 -5.78 1.47
N LEU A 99 -12.48 -5.52 2.62
CA LEU A 99 -11.97 -4.63 3.67
C LEU A 99 -12.05 -5.35 5.01
N VAL A 100 -10.92 -5.68 5.61
CA VAL A 100 -10.84 -6.37 6.91
C VAL A 100 -10.49 -5.37 8.01
N GLY A 101 -10.76 -5.70 9.26
CA GLY A 101 -10.33 -4.88 10.38
C GLY A 101 -10.69 -5.44 11.73
N GLY A 102 -10.02 -4.96 12.77
CA GLY A 102 -10.05 -5.56 14.10
C GLY A 102 -9.11 -4.89 15.08
N ILE A 103 -9.08 -5.42 16.29
CA ILE A 103 -8.23 -4.91 17.37
C ILE A 103 -7.07 -5.88 17.54
N GLY A 104 -5.89 -5.34 17.83
CA GLY A 104 -4.76 -6.14 18.25
C GLY A 104 -3.75 -5.28 19.02
N ARG A 105 -2.55 -5.82 19.21
CA ARG A 105 -1.49 -5.17 19.96
C ARG A 105 -0.23 -5.08 19.12
N LEU A 106 0.27 -3.84 18.97
CA LEU A 106 1.57 -3.54 18.36
C LEU A 106 2.55 -3.17 19.49
N GLY A 107 3.49 -4.07 19.78
CA GLY A 107 4.36 -3.94 20.95
C GLY A 107 3.53 -3.92 22.24
N ASN A 108 3.54 -2.82 22.98
CA ASN A 108 2.73 -2.66 24.20
C ASN A 108 1.45 -1.83 24.00
N ARG A 109 1.12 -1.43 22.76
CA ARG A 109 -0.01 -0.54 22.47
C ARG A 109 -1.16 -1.31 21.83
N SER A 110 -2.36 -1.16 22.37
CA SER A 110 -3.58 -1.62 21.70
C SER A 110 -3.91 -0.69 20.54
N VAL A 111 -4.20 -1.26 19.37
CA VAL A 111 -4.44 -0.50 18.13
C VAL A 111 -5.63 -1.10 17.37
N MET A 112 -6.31 -0.25 16.60
CA MET A 112 -7.28 -0.68 15.59
C MET A 112 -6.54 -0.82 14.26
N LEU A 113 -6.55 -2.02 13.67
CA LEU A 113 -5.99 -2.25 12.34
C LEU A 113 -7.12 -2.51 11.35
N LEU A 114 -7.05 -1.90 10.17
CA LEU A 114 -7.99 -2.14 9.08
C LEU A 114 -7.30 -1.97 7.74
N GLY A 115 -7.86 -2.54 6.68
CA GLY A 115 -7.27 -2.38 5.36
C GLY A 115 -7.94 -3.18 4.28
N HIS A 116 -7.49 -2.94 3.06
CA HIS A 116 -7.94 -3.70 1.90
C HIS A 116 -7.32 -5.09 1.94
N GLN A 117 -8.09 -6.11 1.59
CA GLN A 117 -7.64 -7.48 1.59
C GLN A 117 -7.84 -8.09 0.20
N LYS A 118 -6.76 -8.26 -0.54
CA LYS A 118 -6.72 -9.09 -1.75
C LYS A 118 -6.65 -10.58 -1.39
N GLY A 119 -6.98 -11.45 -2.33
CA GLY A 119 -6.86 -12.90 -2.17
C GLY A 119 -5.51 -13.42 -2.68
N ARG A 120 -5.04 -14.54 -2.11
CA ARG A 120 -3.77 -15.17 -2.52
C ARG A 120 -3.92 -16.05 -3.77
N ASP A 121 -5.13 -16.55 -4.02
CA ASP A 121 -5.45 -17.35 -5.20
C ASP A 121 -6.72 -16.84 -5.90
N THR A 122 -7.11 -17.46 -7.00
CA THR A 122 -8.28 -17.04 -7.78
C THR A 122 -9.58 -17.11 -6.98
N LYS A 123 -9.76 -18.13 -6.13
CA LYS A 123 -10.98 -18.32 -5.35
C LYS A 123 -11.08 -17.25 -4.27
N GLU A 124 -10.00 -17.00 -3.55
CA GLU A 124 -9.93 -15.93 -2.55
C GLU A 124 -10.09 -14.56 -3.19
N ASN A 125 -9.48 -14.30 -4.35
CA ASN A 125 -9.62 -13.03 -5.03
C ASN A 125 -11.06 -12.74 -5.42
N VAL A 126 -11.80 -13.73 -5.93
CA VAL A 126 -13.23 -13.57 -6.21
C VAL A 126 -14.01 -13.30 -4.91
N ALA A 127 -13.74 -14.07 -3.85
CA ALA A 127 -14.43 -13.91 -2.56
C ALA A 127 -14.18 -12.53 -1.92
N ARG A 128 -13.00 -11.95 -2.14
CA ARG A 128 -12.60 -10.64 -1.62
C ARG A 128 -12.69 -9.53 -2.65
N ASN A 129 -13.37 -9.77 -3.76
CA ASN A 129 -13.57 -8.81 -4.84
C ASN A 129 -12.25 -8.13 -5.29
N PHE A 130 -11.15 -8.87 -5.30
CA PHE A 130 -9.81 -8.38 -5.64
C PHE A 130 -9.36 -7.15 -4.81
N GLY A 131 -9.84 -7.03 -3.57
CA GLY A 131 -9.58 -5.88 -2.70
C GLY A 131 -10.38 -4.62 -3.06
N MET A 132 -11.38 -4.73 -3.94
CA MET A 132 -12.27 -3.63 -4.31
C MET A 132 -13.46 -3.59 -3.33
N ALA A 133 -13.40 -2.69 -2.36
CA ALA A 133 -14.47 -2.53 -1.38
C ALA A 133 -15.75 -1.98 -2.02
N THR A 134 -16.88 -2.52 -1.59
CA THR A 134 -18.24 -2.02 -1.79
C THR A 134 -18.58 -0.98 -0.71
N PRO A 135 -19.75 -0.32 -0.76
CA PRO A 135 -20.12 0.68 0.24
C PRO A 135 -20.14 0.10 1.67
N GLY A 136 -20.50 -1.17 1.82
CA GLY A 136 -20.47 -1.87 3.11
C GLY A 136 -19.07 -1.96 3.72
N GLY A 137 -18.03 -2.11 2.90
CA GLY A 137 -16.64 -2.10 3.34
C GLY A 137 -16.24 -0.77 3.95
N TYR A 138 -16.52 0.34 3.27
CA TYR A 138 -16.21 1.69 3.78
C TYR A 138 -17.00 2.02 5.06
N ARG A 139 -18.28 1.64 5.13
CA ARG A 139 -19.10 1.81 6.34
C ARG A 139 -18.61 0.96 7.51
N LYS A 140 -18.16 -0.28 7.25
CA LYS A 140 -17.49 -1.12 8.24
C LYS A 140 -16.19 -0.46 8.72
N ALA A 141 -15.36 0.06 7.81
CA ALA A 141 -14.14 0.77 8.17
C ALA A 141 -14.42 1.96 9.10
N LEU A 142 -15.41 2.80 8.76
CA LEU A 142 -15.78 3.94 9.59
C LEU A 142 -16.29 3.51 10.98
N ARG A 143 -17.14 2.48 11.05
CA ARG A 143 -17.60 1.93 12.35
C ARG A 143 -16.41 1.52 13.23
N LEU A 144 -15.40 0.89 12.64
CA LEU A 144 -14.18 0.48 13.35
C LEU A 144 -13.35 1.69 13.77
N MET A 145 -13.20 2.70 12.92
CA MET A 145 -12.52 3.94 13.24
C MET A 145 -13.21 4.73 14.37
N GLU A 146 -14.55 4.79 14.38
CA GLU A 146 -15.34 5.39 15.46
C GLU A 146 -15.19 4.62 16.78
N HIS A 147 -15.10 3.29 16.71
CA HIS A 147 -14.79 2.46 17.88
C HIS A 147 -13.40 2.79 18.43
N ALA A 148 -12.40 2.88 17.55
CA ALA A 148 -11.05 3.24 17.93
C ALA A 148 -11.00 4.63 18.59
N ASP A 149 -11.65 5.64 18.01
CA ASP A 149 -11.74 6.98 18.57
C ASP A 149 -12.43 7.01 19.95
N ARG A 150 -13.47 6.21 20.14
CA ARG A 150 -14.18 6.11 21.43
C ARG A 150 -13.30 5.58 22.55
N PHE A 151 -12.44 4.61 22.25
CA PHE A 151 -11.61 3.92 23.24
C PHE A 151 -10.16 4.41 23.25
N GLY A 152 -9.83 5.44 22.47
CA GLY A 152 -8.47 5.99 22.43
C GLY A 152 -7.45 5.08 21.76
N LEU A 153 -7.88 4.21 20.84
CA LEU A 153 -7.00 3.31 20.10
C LEU A 153 -6.45 4.03 18.86
N PRO A 154 -5.12 4.08 18.64
CA PRO A 154 -4.57 4.51 17.36
C PRO A 154 -5.06 3.62 16.22
N ILE A 155 -5.20 4.20 15.03
CA ILE A 155 -5.70 3.52 13.83
C ILE A 155 -4.56 3.31 12.84
N LEU A 156 -4.37 2.06 12.41
CA LEU A 156 -3.44 1.65 11.37
C LEU A 156 -4.25 1.18 10.15
N SER A 157 -4.13 1.90 9.04
CA SER A 157 -4.87 1.65 7.81
C SER A 157 -3.95 1.14 6.71
N PHE A 158 -4.28 0.01 6.10
CA PHE A 158 -3.48 -0.60 5.03
C PHE A 158 -4.19 -0.51 3.67
N ILE A 159 -3.56 0.21 2.74
CA ILE A 159 -4.10 0.53 1.43
C ILE A 159 -3.52 -0.44 0.39
N ASP A 160 -4.39 -1.27 -0.19
CA ASP A 160 -4.05 -2.20 -1.27
C ASP A 160 -5.30 -2.54 -2.11
N THR A 161 -5.69 -1.59 -2.96
CA THR A 161 -6.87 -1.70 -3.81
C THR A 161 -6.60 -1.13 -5.20
N PRO A 162 -7.08 -1.77 -6.27
CA PRO A 162 -7.09 -1.14 -7.60
C PRO A 162 -8.13 -0.01 -7.68
N GLY A 163 -9.08 0.05 -6.74
CA GLY A 163 -10.11 1.06 -6.66
C GLY A 163 -11.35 0.56 -5.93
N ALA A 164 -12.31 1.45 -5.69
CA ALA A 164 -13.61 1.06 -5.17
C ALA A 164 -14.34 0.18 -6.20
N TYR A 165 -15.15 -0.77 -5.75
CA TYR A 165 -15.91 -1.61 -6.69
C TYR A 165 -16.92 -0.78 -7.50
N ALA A 166 -16.79 -0.81 -8.82
CA ALA A 166 -17.62 -0.06 -9.76
C ALA A 166 -18.73 -0.94 -10.35
N GLY A 167 -19.65 -1.39 -9.50
CA GLY A 167 -20.79 -2.24 -9.90
C GLY A 167 -22.14 -1.59 -9.64
N LEU A 168 -23.18 -2.03 -10.36
CA LEU A 168 -24.55 -1.49 -10.25
C LEU A 168 -25.05 -1.44 -8.80
N LEU A 169 -24.92 -2.56 -8.06
CA LEU A 169 -25.37 -2.62 -6.67
C LEU A 169 -24.57 -1.69 -5.75
N ALA A 170 -23.28 -1.44 -6.05
CA ALA A 170 -22.48 -0.49 -5.28
C ALA A 170 -22.97 0.94 -5.48
N GLU A 171 -23.35 1.31 -6.71
CA GLU A 171 -23.96 2.60 -7.02
C GLU A 171 -25.33 2.76 -6.34
N GLU A 172 -26.22 1.76 -6.45
CA GLU A 172 -27.53 1.75 -5.78
C GLU A 172 -27.41 1.89 -4.26
N GLN A 173 -26.36 1.31 -3.67
CA GLN A 173 -26.08 1.38 -2.24
C GLN A 173 -25.26 2.61 -1.83
N GLY A 174 -24.88 3.49 -2.76
CA GLY A 174 -24.19 4.75 -2.47
C GLY A 174 -22.68 4.62 -2.26
N GLN A 175 -21.93 4.12 -3.25
CA GLN A 175 -20.47 4.04 -3.22
C GLN A 175 -19.79 5.39 -3.01
N GLY A 176 -20.24 6.41 -3.75
CA GLY A 176 -19.75 7.78 -3.58
C GLY A 176 -20.06 8.35 -2.20
N GLU A 177 -21.24 8.06 -1.64
CA GLU A 177 -21.62 8.49 -0.29
C GLU A 177 -20.75 7.85 0.78
N ALA A 178 -20.56 6.53 0.72
CA ALA A 178 -19.80 5.80 1.72
C ALA A 178 -18.34 6.29 1.78
N ILE A 179 -17.71 6.52 0.62
CA ILE A 179 -16.37 7.11 0.55
C ILE A 179 -16.39 8.55 1.10
N ALA A 180 -17.30 9.40 0.62
CA ALA A 180 -17.33 10.81 1.03
C ALA A 180 -17.57 11.00 2.54
N VAL A 181 -18.42 10.16 3.15
CA VAL A 181 -18.66 10.17 4.59
C VAL A 181 -17.39 9.74 5.35
N ASN A 182 -16.69 8.71 4.90
CA ASN A 182 -15.41 8.35 5.50
C ASN A 182 -14.42 9.51 5.46
N LEU A 183 -14.23 10.15 4.30
CA LEU A 183 -13.33 11.31 4.17
C LEU A 183 -13.68 12.39 5.18
N ARG A 184 -14.97 12.74 5.30
CA ARG A 184 -15.45 13.77 6.22
C ARG A 184 -15.20 13.41 7.69
N GLU A 185 -15.54 12.19 8.10
CA GLU A 185 -15.44 11.79 9.50
C GLU A 185 -14.00 11.53 9.95
N MET A 186 -13.13 11.05 9.06
CA MET A 186 -11.73 10.78 9.39
C MET A 186 -10.97 12.05 9.85
N PHE A 187 -11.33 13.25 9.37
CA PHE A 187 -10.77 14.51 9.86
C PHE A 187 -11.14 14.84 11.32
N ARG A 188 -12.19 14.22 11.87
CA ARG A 188 -12.71 14.52 13.21
C ARG A 188 -12.17 13.59 14.30
N LEU A 189 -11.61 12.45 13.92
CA LEU A 189 -11.08 11.46 14.86
C LEU A 189 -9.94 12.09 15.70
N ARG A 190 -9.93 11.81 16.99
CA ARG A 190 -9.03 12.40 18.00
C ARG A 190 -7.82 11.51 18.29
N VAL A 191 -7.81 10.31 17.73
CA VAL A 191 -6.72 9.33 17.84
C VAL A 191 -5.76 9.46 16.64
N PRO A 192 -4.48 9.07 16.82
CA PRO A 192 -3.53 8.99 15.72
C PRO A 192 -3.99 8.03 14.62
N ILE A 193 -3.81 8.42 13.37
CA ILE A 193 -4.10 7.62 12.18
C ILE A 193 -2.83 7.56 11.34
N ILE A 194 -2.36 6.34 11.08
CA ILE A 194 -1.30 6.08 10.12
C ILE A 194 -1.90 5.25 8.99
N ALA A 195 -1.88 5.78 7.77
CA ALA A 195 -2.21 5.04 6.56
C ALA A 195 -0.93 4.59 5.88
N THR A 196 -0.88 3.36 5.38
CA THR A 196 0.26 2.83 4.62
C THR A 196 -0.23 2.23 3.31
N VAL A 197 0.31 2.69 2.19
CA VAL A 197 0.09 2.04 0.88
C VAL A 197 1.02 0.84 0.77
N ILE A 198 0.45 -0.34 1.00
CA ILE A 198 1.19 -1.61 1.00
C ILE A 198 1.21 -2.31 -0.36
N GLY A 199 0.34 -1.91 -1.29
CA GLY A 199 0.35 -2.37 -2.67
C GLY A 199 -0.15 -1.28 -3.61
N GLU A 200 -1.40 -1.37 -4.02
CA GLU A 200 -2.03 -0.35 -4.88
C GLU A 200 -2.88 0.65 -4.08
N GLY A 201 -2.71 1.93 -4.37
CA GLY A 201 -3.54 3.03 -3.90
C GLY A 201 -4.44 3.53 -5.03
N GLY A 202 -5.53 2.80 -5.31
CA GLY A 202 -6.46 3.13 -6.38
C GLY A 202 -7.49 4.20 -6.01
N SER A 203 -7.29 5.43 -6.49
CA SER A 203 -8.28 6.52 -6.55
C SER A 203 -9.00 6.79 -5.22
N GLY A 204 -10.26 7.22 -5.28
CA GLY A 204 -11.12 7.44 -4.12
C GLY A 204 -11.34 6.19 -3.26
N GLY A 205 -11.16 5.00 -3.84
CA GLY A 205 -11.28 3.74 -3.09
C GLY A 205 -10.18 3.58 -2.05
N ALA A 206 -8.94 3.91 -2.41
CA ALA A 206 -7.82 4.00 -1.48
C ALA A 206 -8.00 5.15 -0.49
N LEU A 207 -8.41 6.32 -0.98
CA LEU A 207 -8.58 7.52 -0.16
C LEU A 207 -9.65 7.36 0.93
N GLY A 208 -10.66 6.51 0.69
CA GLY A 208 -11.74 6.21 1.64
C GLY A 208 -11.30 5.63 2.99
N ILE A 209 -10.04 5.21 3.11
CA ILE A 209 -9.37 4.89 4.40
C ILE A 209 -7.98 5.54 4.52
N GLY A 210 -7.70 6.58 3.72
CA GLY A 210 -6.38 7.19 3.57
C GLY A 210 -6.21 8.59 4.16
N VAL A 211 -7.26 9.17 4.77
CA VAL A 211 -7.15 10.44 5.50
C VAL A 211 -6.45 10.21 6.83
N ALA A 212 -5.15 10.53 6.91
CA ALA A 212 -4.29 10.15 8.03
C ALA A 212 -3.30 11.25 8.44
N ASP A 213 -2.86 11.20 9.70
CA ASP A 213 -1.81 12.08 10.24
C ASP A 213 -0.46 11.79 9.57
N ARG A 214 -0.21 10.52 9.25
CA ARG A 214 0.93 10.04 8.47
C ARG A 214 0.45 9.12 7.37
N LEU A 215 0.92 9.38 6.14
CA LEU A 215 0.75 8.53 4.97
C LEU A 215 2.12 7.99 4.59
N LEU A 216 2.31 6.71 4.86
CA LEU A 216 3.50 5.95 4.50
C LEU A 216 3.24 5.21 3.18
N MET A 217 4.30 4.86 2.47
CA MET A 217 4.19 4.12 1.22
C MET A 217 5.42 3.25 1.01
N PHE A 218 5.25 1.96 0.72
CA PHE A 218 6.38 1.14 0.32
C PHE A 218 6.93 1.57 -1.04
N GLU A 219 8.24 1.40 -1.23
CA GLU A 219 9.01 1.89 -2.38
C GLU A 219 8.44 1.51 -3.76
N HIS A 220 7.89 0.30 -3.88
CA HIS A 220 7.31 -0.22 -5.12
C HIS A 220 5.79 -0.29 -5.08
N SER A 221 5.14 0.21 -4.02
CA SER A 221 3.71 0.52 -4.06
C SER A 221 3.43 1.66 -5.04
N VAL A 222 2.16 1.85 -5.43
CA VAL A 222 1.72 2.96 -6.29
C VAL A 222 0.49 3.65 -5.70
N TYR A 223 0.36 4.96 -5.86
CA TYR A 223 -0.84 5.70 -5.45
C TYR A 223 -1.25 6.65 -6.59
N THR A 224 -2.49 6.53 -7.08
CA THR A 224 -2.92 7.22 -8.28
C THR A 224 -4.40 7.62 -8.24
N VAL A 225 -4.75 8.74 -8.89
CA VAL A 225 -6.14 9.20 -9.06
C VAL A 225 -6.93 8.30 -10.01
N ALA A 226 -6.26 7.66 -10.96
CA ALA A 226 -6.85 6.73 -11.92
C ALA A 226 -5.81 5.67 -12.33
N SER A 227 -6.26 4.46 -12.67
CA SER A 227 -5.36 3.45 -13.22
C SER A 227 -4.66 3.99 -14.48
N PRO A 228 -3.34 3.75 -14.68
CA PRO A 228 -2.64 4.20 -15.89
C PRO A 228 -3.30 3.73 -17.19
N GLU A 229 -3.91 2.54 -17.19
CA GLU A 229 -4.66 2.01 -18.33
C GLU A 229 -5.87 2.89 -18.68
N ALA A 230 -6.67 3.27 -17.68
CA ALA A 230 -7.78 4.20 -17.87
C ALA A 230 -7.30 5.58 -18.33
N CYS A 231 -6.25 6.12 -17.70
CA CYS A 231 -5.66 7.40 -18.10
C CYS A 231 -5.18 7.38 -19.57
N ALA A 232 -4.48 6.31 -19.98
CA ALA A 232 -4.01 6.10 -21.34
C ALA A 232 -5.16 6.03 -22.35
N SER A 233 -6.21 5.28 -22.03
CA SER A 233 -7.40 5.17 -22.87
C SER A 233 -8.15 6.49 -23.08
N ILE A 234 -8.09 7.41 -22.11
CA ILE A 234 -8.79 8.70 -22.18
C ILE A 234 -7.92 9.75 -22.90
N LEU A 235 -6.70 9.95 -22.42
CA LEU A 235 -5.84 11.04 -22.90
C LEU A 235 -5.13 10.70 -24.22
N TRP A 236 -4.76 9.44 -24.41
CA TRP A 236 -4.07 8.98 -25.63
C TRP A 236 -4.95 8.17 -26.57
N ARG A 237 -6.16 7.78 -26.15
CA ARG A 237 -7.05 6.87 -26.91
C ARG A 237 -6.40 5.51 -27.20
N ASP A 238 -5.45 5.11 -26.37
CA ASP A 238 -4.67 3.89 -26.53
C ASP A 238 -4.23 3.35 -25.16
N ALA A 239 -4.81 2.23 -24.75
CA ALA A 239 -4.49 1.59 -23.47
C ALA A 239 -3.05 1.02 -23.43
N ALA A 240 -2.42 0.77 -24.59
CA ALA A 240 -1.03 0.33 -24.64
C ALA A 240 -0.05 1.40 -24.13
N LYS A 241 -0.49 2.67 -24.06
CA LYS A 241 0.29 3.79 -23.51
C LYS A 241 0.21 3.93 -21.99
N ALA A 242 -0.19 2.88 -21.29
CA ALA A 242 -0.19 2.83 -19.83
C ALA A 242 1.20 3.15 -19.22
N PRO A 243 2.35 2.72 -19.78
CA PRO A 243 3.67 3.08 -19.25
C PRO A 243 3.96 4.59 -19.30
N GLU A 244 3.59 5.26 -20.40
CA GLU A 244 3.71 6.71 -20.55
C GLU A 244 2.77 7.44 -19.58
N ALA A 245 1.53 6.97 -19.45
CA ALA A 245 0.57 7.52 -18.50
C ALA A 245 1.04 7.37 -17.04
N ALA A 246 1.60 6.21 -16.67
CA ALA A 246 2.14 5.96 -15.33
C ALA A 246 3.27 6.96 -14.98
N SER A 247 4.15 7.23 -15.93
CA SER A 247 5.24 8.20 -15.77
C SER A 247 4.71 9.64 -15.67
N ALA A 248 3.74 10.00 -16.50
CA ALA A 248 3.15 11.33 -16.50
C ALA A 248 2.36 11.64 -15.21
N LEU A 249 1.69 10.63 -14.65
CA LEU A 249 0.88 10.76 -13.43
C LEU A 249 1.70 10.85 -12.14
N ARG A 250 3.01 10.53 -12.16
CA ARG A 250 3.90 10.63 -10.99
C ARG A 250 3.40 9.83 -9.79
N ILE A 251 3.13 8.54 -10.02
CA ILE A 251 2.42 7.65 -9.10
C ILE A 251 3.31 6.97 -8.04
N THR A 252 4.63 7.20 -8.08
CA THR A 252 5.60 6.47 -7.23
C THR A 252 5.78 7.15 -5.87
N GLY A 253 6.25 6.40 -4.87
CA GLY A 253 6.51 6.95 -3.53
C GLY A 253 7.45 8.15 -3.56
N GLN A 254 8.55 8.09 -4.33
CA GLN A 254 9.49 9.20 -4.46
C GLN A 254 8.85 10.45 -5.08
N ASP A 255 8.04 10.28 -6.13
CA ASP A 255 7.34 11.40 -6.75
C ASP A 255 6.37 12.07 -5.75
N LEU A 256 5.58 11.26 -5.05
CA LEU A 256 4.54 11.72 -4.14
C LEU A 256 5.11 12.33 -2.86
N LEU A 257 6.28 11.85 -2.42
CA LEU A 257 7.06 12.49 -1.37
C LEU A 257 7.52 13.89 -1.82
N GLY A 258 8.05 14.02 -3.04
CA GLY A 258 8.46 15.31 -3.60
C GLY A 258 7.28 16.29 -3.83
N LEU A 259 6.07 15.77 -4.00
CA LEU A 259 4.83 16.56 -4.09
C LEU A 259 4.21 16.89 -2.72
N GLY A 260 4.73 16.34 -1.62
CA GLY A 260 4.19 16.54 -0.27
C GLY A 260 2.87 15.80 -0.02
N VAL A 261 2.61 14.72 -0.76
CA VAL A 261 1.41 13.86 -0.58
C VAL A 261 1.70 12.76 0.42
N VAL A 262 2.84 12.08 0.27
CA VAL A 262 3.34 11.01 1.14
C VAL A 262 4.34 11.61 2.12
N ASP A 263 4.31 11.17 3.38
CA ASP A 263 5.22 11.66 4.42
C ASP A 263 6.52 10.85 4.49
N GLU A 264 6.46 9.56 4.14
CA GLU A 264 7.60 8.64 4.22
C GLU A 264 7.48 7.52 3.20
N VAL A 265 8.61 7.21 2.55
CA VAL A 265 8.75 6.05 1.67
C VAL A 265 9.53 4.96 2.40
N LEU A 266 8.91 3.81 2.59
CA LEU A 266 9.50 2.65 3.25
C LEU A 266 10.31 1.84 2.24
N PRO A 267 11.58 1.52 2.52
CA PRO A 267 12.39 0.71 1.62
C PRO A 267 11.81 -0.70 1.50
N GLU A 268 11.94 -1.29 0.32
CA GLU A 268 11.64 -2.70 0.10
C GLU A 268 12.94 -3.52 0.03
N PRO A 269 12.92 -4.81 0.43
CA PRO A 269 14.06 -5.69 0.23
C PRO A 269 14.36 -5.84 -1.27
N SER A 270 15.62 -6.12 -1.61
CA SER A 270 16.01 -6.42 -2.99
C SER A 270 15.20 -7.62 -3.51
N GLY A 271 14.32 -7.40 -4.50
CA GLY A 271 13.32 -8.37 -4.95
C GLY A 271 11.86 -8.01 -4.64
N GLY A 272 11.63 -6.90 -3.92
CA GLY A 272 10.32 -6.43 -3.46
C GLY A 272 9.80 -7.18 -2.24
N ASN A 273 8.76 -6.66 -1.61
CA ASN A 273 8.17 -7.22 -0.38
C ASN A 273 7.71 -8.69 -0.52
N ASN A 274 7.40 -9.15 -1.73
CA ASN A 274 7.08 -10.55 -2.01
C ASN A 274 8.29 -11.50 -1.87
N TRP A 275 9.53 -10.98 -2.01
CA TRP A 275 10.75 -11.75 -1.94
C TRP A 275 11.18 -12.03 -0.49
N ALA A 276 11.15 -11.01 0.37
CA ALA A 276 11.42 -11.14 1.80
C ALA A 276 10.27 -10.56 2.65
N PRO A 277 9.12 -11.25 2.75
CA PRO A 277 7.95 -10.75 3.49
C PRO A 277 8.23 -10.44 4.96
N LEU A 278 9.07 -11.24 5.62
CA LEU A 278 9.40 -11.03 7.05
C LEU A 278 10.22 -9.75 7.26
N GLU A 279 11.11 -9.43 6.32
CA GLU A 279 11.87 -8.18 6.34
C GLU A 279 10.94 -6.99 6.09
N ALA A 280 10.04 -7.10 5.11
CA ALA A 280 9.00 -6.10 4.88
C ALA A 280 8.12 -5.86 6.12
N GLY A 281 7.74 -6.92 6.83
CA GLY A 281 7.01 -6.85 8.09
C GLY A 281 7.78 -6.12 9.19
N ALA A 282 9.08 -6.37 9.31
CA ALA A 282 9.95 -5.67 10.25
C ALA A 282 10.06 -4.16 9.91
N THR A 283 10.29 -3.82 8.64
CA THR A 283 10.34 -2.43 8.15
C THR A 283 9.05 -1.68 8.45
N LEU A 284 7.90 -2.30 8.14
CA LEU A 284 6.61 -1.67 8.40
C LEU A 284 6.37 -1.50 9.91
N ARG A 285 6.65 -2.53 10.71
CA ARG A 285 6.50 -2.47 12.17
C ARG A 285 7.29 -1.31 12.77
N GLU A 286 8.58 -1.20 12.42
CA GLU A 286 9.46 -0.15 12.94
C GLU A 286 8.93 1.25 12.58
N ALA A 287 8.51 1.45 11.33
CA ALA A 287 7.94 2.71 10.88
C ALA A 287 6.63 3.06 11.62
N LEU A 288 5.75 2.08 11.83
CA LEU A 288 4.51 2.27 12.58
C LEU A 288 4.78 2.61 14.04
N GLU A 289 5.67 1.88 14.72
CA GLU A 289 6.03 2.14 16.12
C GLU A 289 6.65 3.54 16.30
N ARG A 290 7.56 3.95 15.41
CA ARG A 290 8.16 5.28 15.41
C ARG A 290 7.11 6.39 15.21
N ASN A 291 6.32 6.31 14.14
CA ASN A 291 5.30 7.31 13.84
C ASN A 291 4.22 7.37 14.94
N LEU A 292 3.81 6.24 15.53
CA LEU A 292 2.88 6.23 16.67
C LEU A 292 3.48 6.86 17.93
N SER A 293 4.79 6.71 18.15
CA SER A 293 5.46 7.36 19.27
C SER A 293 5.48 8.88 19.11
N GLU A 294 5.80 9.37 17.91
CA GLU A 294 5.79 10.79 17.58
C GLU A 294 4.39 11.40 17.69
N LEU A 295 3.39 10.78 17.05
CA LEU A 295 2.01 11.28 17.08
C LEU A 295 1.36 11.18 18.46
N GLY A 296 1.73 10.17 19.25
CA GLY A 296 1.22 9.97 20.61
C GLY A 296 1.70 11.04 21.61
N ALA A 297 2.73 11.81 21.27
CA ALA A 297 3.20 12.93 22.09
C ALA A 297 2.40 14.22 21.87
N LEU A 298 1.58 14.28 20.80
CA LEU A 298 0.81 15.47 20.45
C LEU A 298 -0.52 15.53 21.24
N PRO A 299 -0.94 16.72 21.70
CA PRO A 299 -2.31 16.93 22.16
C PRO A 299 -3.33 16.64 21.05
N GLN A 300 -4.51 16.11 21.43
CA GLN A 300 -5.55 15.71 20.45
C GLN A 300 -5.97 16.85 19.51
N GLN A 301 -6.00 18.09 20.02
CA GLN A 301 -6.36 19.26 19.21
C GLN A 301 -5.28 19.54 18.16
N GLU A 302 -4.00 19.51 18.56
CA GLU A 302 -2.87 19.70 17.66
C GLU A 302 -2.81 18.60 16.59
N LEU A 303 -3.04 17.34 16.97
CA LEU A 303 -3.12 16.21 16.04
C LEU A 303 -4.16 16.48 14.93
N ARG A 304 -5.37 16.88 15.31
CA ARG A 304 -6.45 17.19 14.36
C ARG A 304 -6.14 18.40 13.48
N ASP A 305 -5.55 19.45 14.06
CA ASP A 305 -5.19 20.65 13.32
C ASP A 305 -4.07 20.37 12.32
N GLN A 306 -3.06 19.57 12.69
CA GLN A 306 -2.02 19.10 11.78
C GLN A 306 -2.61 18.24 10.66
N ARG A 307 -3.53 17.31 10.97
CA ARG A 307 -4.23 16.51 9.96
C ARG A 307 -4.99 17.40 8.98
N TYR A 308 -5.77 18.36 9.46
CA TYR A 308 -6.50 19.28 8.59
C TYR A 308 -5.53 20.08 7.71
N GLN A 309 -4.50 20.66 8.30
CA GLN A 309 -3.55 21.52 7.58
C GLN A 309 -2.79 20.75 6.51
N LYS A 310 -2.35 19.52 6.79
CA LYS A 310 -1.69 18.63 5.84
C LYS A 310 -2.49 18.53 4.53
N PHE A 311 -3.78 18.24 4.61
CA PHE A 311 -4.62 18.12 3.41
C PHE A 311 -5.00 19.49 2.82
N ARG A 312 -5.14 20.53 3.66
CA ARG A 312 -5.57 21.86 3.21
C ARG A 312 -4.55 22.54 2.30
N VAL A 313 -3.26 22.27 2.47
CA VAL A 313 -2.18 22.81 1.63
C VAL A 313 -1.89 21.98 0.37
N MET A 314 -2.56 20.84 0.19
CA MET A 314 -2.40 20.02 -1.01
C MET A 314 -3.08 20.69 -2.21
N GLY A 315 -2.28 20.98 -3.23
CA GLY A 315 -2.73 21.65 -4.45
C GLY A 315 -1.98 22.96 -4.68
N ARG A 316 -1.60 23.21 -5.93
CA ARG A 316 -0.97 24.48 -6.35
C ARG A 316 -1.83 25.11 -7.42
N PHE A 317 -2.19 26.37 -7.21
CA PHE A 317 -2.96 27.18 -8.15
C PHE A 317 -2.35 28.59 -8.17
N LEU A 318 -2.48 29.27 -9.31
CA LEU A 318 -2.16 30.69 -9.38
C LEU A 318 -3.33 31.44 -8.78
N ASP A 319 -3.10 32.20 -7.72
CA ASP A 319 -4.12 33.08 -7.16
C ASP A 319 -4.15 34.38 -7.99
N PRO A 320 -5.27 34.72 -8.66
CA PRO A 320 -5.36 35.95 -9.44
C PRO A 320 -5.18 37.22 -8.59
N THR A 321 -5.27 37.11 -7.26
CA THR A 321 -5.06 38.22 -6.33
C THR A 321 -3.63 38.32 -5.81
N SER A 322 -2.75 37.36 -6.13
CA SER A 322 -1.32 37.41 -5.78
C SER A 322 -0.50 38.14 -6.86
N SER A 323 -0.87 39.38 -7.20
CA SER A 323 -0.06 40.28 -8.01
C SER A 323 0.41 41.47 -7.17
N GLU A 324 1.74 41.65 -7.11
CA GLU A 324 2.47 42.84 -6.65
C GLU A 324 2.45 43.14 -5.14
N GLY A 325 3.39 42.53 -4.40
CA GLY A 325 3.60 42.85 -2.97
C GLY A 325 5.03 42.63 -2.45
N ASP A 326 5.83 41.74 -3.03
CA ASP A 326 7.20 41.46 -2.53
C ASP A 326 8.29 41.98 -3.46
N SER A 327 8.20 43.26 -3.80
CA SER A 327 9.36 44.03 -4.26
C SER A 327 9.41 45.40 -3.57
N ALA A 328 9.54 45.41 -2.24
CA ALA A 328 10.15 46.51 -1.48
C ALA A 328 10.22 46.18 0.03
N SER A 329 11.34 45.61 0.50
CA SER A 329 12.25 46.17 1.53
C SER A 329 13.24 45.12 2.03
#